data_AF-A0A355G3Z9-F1
#
_entry.id   AF-A0A355G3Z9-F1
#
_cell.length_a   1.000
_cell.length_b   1.000
_cell.length_c   1.000
_cell.angle_alpha   90.00
_cell.angle_beta   90.00
_cell.angle_gamma   90.00
#
_symmetry.space_group_name_H-M   'P 1'
#
loop_
_entity.id
_entity.type
_entity.pdbx_description
1 polymer ?
#
loop_
_entity_poly.entity_id
_entity_poly.type
_entity_poly.pdbx_seq_one_letter_code
_entity_poly.pdbx_strand_id
1 'polypeptide(L)' 'MAVVFKKPHALTDAPFHYCPGCTHGIVHRLVAEVIDELGIEGKTVGIAPVGCSVMAYDY' A
#
# COMPACT_ATOMS: atom_id res chain seq x y z
N MET A 1 18.18 18.53 -6.86
CA MET A 1 16.74 18.26 -6.72
C MET A 1 16.58 17.27 -5.57
N ALA A 2 15.85 17.60 -4.51
CA ALA A 2 15.58 16.63 -3.44
C ALA A 2 14.54 15.62 -3.93
N VAL A 3 14.74 14.33 -3.65
CA VAL A 3 13.72 13.31 -3.91
C VAL A 3 12.64 13.47 -2.85
N VAL A 4 11.50 14.02 -3.25
CA VAL A 4 10.36 14.30 -2.35
C VAL A 4 9.42 13.10 -2.22
N PHE A 5 9.52 12.13 -3.13
CA PHE A 5 8.68 10.95 -3.13
C PHE A 5 9.53 9.72 -3.42
N LYS A 6 9.36 8.71 -2.56
CA LYS A 6 9.87 7.37 -2.76
C LYS A 6 8.71 6.41 -2.54
N LYS A 7 8.64 5.37 -3.35
CA LYS A 7 7.69 4.28 -3.11
C LYS A 7 7.95 3.65 -1.73
N PRO A 8 6.91 3.38 -0.93
CA PRO A 8 7.06 2.70 0.35
C PRO A 8 7.75 1.34 0.19
N HIS A 9 8.60 0.99 1.13
CA HIS A 9 9.26 -0.30 1.22
C HIS A 9 8.26 -1.42 1.52
N ALA A 10 7.28 -1.16 2.39
CA ALA A 10 6.19 -2.09 2.69
C ALA A 10 5.17 -2.30 1.54
N LEU A 11 5.42 -1.78 0.32
CA LEU A 11 4.55 -1.95 -0.85
C LEU A 11 5.30 -2.65 -2.00
N THR A 12 4.72 -3.72 -2.53
CA THR A 12 5.26 -4.52 -3.65
C THR A 12 5.23 -3.78 -4.98
N ASP A 13 5.97 -4.29 -5.98
CA ASP A 13 6.01 -3.82 -7.37
C ASP A 13 4.81 -4.20 -8.24
N ALA A 14 3.83 -4.90 -7.67
CA ALA A 14 2.63 -5.26 -8.40
C ALA A 14 1.80 -4.00 -8.78
N PRO A 15 1.39 -3.87 -10.05
CA PRO A 15 0.46 -2.81 -10.44
C PRO A 15 -0.92 -3.07 -9.81
N PHE A 16 -1.54 -2.00 -9.33
CA PHE A 16 -2.89 -2.09 -8.79
C PHE A 16 -3.92 -2.39 -9.88
N HIS A 17 -4.85 -3.29 -9.59
CA HIS A 17 -5.97 -3.64 -10.49
C HIS A 17 -7.13 -2.63 -10.47
N TYR A 18 -7.02 -1.60 -9.63
CA TYR A 18 -8.10 -0.69 -9.32
C TYR A 18 -8.51 0.20 -10.50
N CYS A 19 -9.81 0.51 -10.57
CA CYS A 19 -10.35 1.41 -11.59
C CYS A 19 -9.69 2.80 -11.53
N PRO A 20 -9.45 3.45 -12.68
CA PRO A 20 -8.98 4.83 -12.72
C PRO A 20 -9.92 5.75 -11.94
N GLY A 21 -9.35 6.59 -11.06
CA GLY A 21 -10.09 7.55 -10.25
C GLY A 21 -10.66 7.00 -8.94
N CYS A 22 -10.58 5.69 -8.66
CA CYS A 22 -10.88 5.19 -7.32
C CYS A 22 -9.68 5.32 -6.39
N THR A 23 -9.94 5.39 -5.08
CA THR A 23 -8.92 5.75 -4.08
C THR A 23 -8.20 4.56 -3.46
N HIS A 24 -8.56 3.32 -3.80
CA HIS A 24 -7.99 2.13 -3.16
C HIS A 24 -6.47 2.03 -3.30
N GLY A 25 -5.91 2.33 -4.48
CA GLY A 25 -4.45 2.34 -4.67
C GLY A 25 -3.74 3.42 -3.84
N ILE A 26 -4.39 4.57 -3.63
CA ILE A 26 -3.87 5.63 -2.74
C ILE A 26 -3.89 5.15 -1.29
N VAL A 27 -4.97 4.48 -0.86
CA VAL A 27 -5.09 3.95 0.50
C VAL A 27 -3.99 2.94 0.79
N HIS A 28 -3.71 1.99 -0.10
CA HIS A 28 -2.59 1.06 0.07
C HIS A 28 -1.26 1.76 0.23
N ARG A 29 -0.98 2.75 -0.62
CA ARG A 29 0.25 3.54 -0.54
C ARG A 29 0.36 4.25 0.80
N LEU A 30 -0.69 4.94 1.25
CA LEU A 30 -0.69 5.67 2.52
C LEU A 30 -0.51 4.74 3.72
N VAL A 31 -1.16 3.57 3.71
CA VAL A 31 -0.99 2.58 4.78
C VAL A 31 0.45 2.06 4.80
N ALA A 32 1.04 1.77 3.64
CA ALA A 32 2.43 1.35 3.53
C ALA A 32 3.42 2.45 3.97
N GLU A 33 3.18 3.72 3.60
CA GLU A 33 3.97 4.87 4.07
C GLU A 33 4.00 4.92 5.60
N VAL A 34 2.84 4.77 6.26
CA VAL A 34 2.75 4.79 7.73
C VAL A 34 3.42 3.56 8.36
N ILE A 35 3.33 2.38 7.74
CA ILE A 35 4.04 1.18 8.22
C ILE A 35 5.56 1.40 8.23
N ASP A 36 6.09 2.00 7.17
CA ASP A 36 7.50 2.34 7.05
C ASP A 36 7.91 3.41 8.07
N GLU A 37 7.14 4.49 8.19
CA GLU A 37 7.39 5.60 9.12
C GLU A 37 7.43 5.12 10.58
N LEU A 38 6.55 4.18 10.94
CA LEU A 38 6.49 3.59 12.27
C LEU A 38 7.50 2.45 12.49
N GLY A 39 8.15 1.95 11.43
CA GLY A 39 9.09 0.83 11.52
C GLY A 39 8.45 -0.46 12.03
N ILE A 40 7.18 -0.70 11.69
CA ILE A 40 6.38 -1.85 12.16
C ILE A 40 6.22 -2.95 11.10
N GLU A 41 6.97 -2.88 10.01
CA GLU A 41 7.05 -3.96 9.03
C GLU A 41 7.50 -5.28 9.71
N GLY A 42 6.86 -6.39 9.35
CA GLY A 42 7.08 -7.69 10.00
C GLY A 42 6.46 -7.87 11.39
N LYS A 43 5.92 -6.79 11.99
CA LYS A 43 5.17 -6.82 13.27
C LYS A 43 3.67 -6.52 13.10
N THR A 44 3.28 -6.08 11.91
CA THR A 44 1.89 -5.78 11.54
C THR A 44 1.27 -6.96 10.78
N VAL A 45 0.00 -7.26 11.07
CA VAL A 45 -0.80 -8.23 10.29
C VAL A 45 -1.82 -7.47 9.45
N GLY A 46 -1.71 -7.57 8.13
CA GLY A 46 -2.72 -7.04 7.19
C GLY A 46 -3.88 -8.00 7.01
N ILE A 47 -5.11 -7.49 6.99
CA ILE A 47 -6.32 -8.28 6.75
C ILE A 47 -7.01 -7.73 5.50
N ALA A 48 -7.09 -8.54 4.45
CA ALA A 48 -7.78 -8.17 3.22
C ALA A 48 -9.32 -8.25 3.43
N PRO A 49 -10.08 -7.20 3.07
CA PRO A 49 -11.54 -7.22 3.17
C PRO A 49 -12.18 -7.99 2.01
N VAL A 50 -13.49 -8.21 2.09
CA VAL A 50 -14.28 -8.65 0.93
C VAL A 50 -14.60 -7.43 0.05
N GLY A 51 -14.44 -7.56 -1.27
CA GLY A 51 -14.76 -6.52 -2.25
C GLY A 51 -13.59 -6.20 -3.18
N CYS A 52 -13.54 -4.96 -3.70
CA CYS A 52 -12.47 -4.54 -4.62
C CYS A 52 -11.07 -4.74 -4.00
N SER A 53 -10.92 -4.54 -2.69
CA SER A 53 -9.63 -4.70 -2.00
C SER A 53 -9.30 -6.11 -1.52
N VAL A 54 -10.00 -7.14 -2.01
CA VAL A 54 -9.71 -8.53 -1.62
C VAL A 54 -8.29 -8.96 -1.96
N MET A 55 -7.69 -8.41 -3.02
CA MET A 55 -6.31 -8.68 -3.46
C MET A 55 -5.27 -7.83 -2.72
N ALA A 56 -5.59 -7.27 -1.54
CA ALA A 56 -4.66 -6.41 -0.78
C ALA A 56 -3.34 -7.10 -0.41
N TYR A 57 -3.32 -8.42 -0.26
CA TYR A 57 -2.12 -9.20 0.06
C TYR A 57 -1.18 -9.39 -1.15
N ASP A 58 -1.64 -9.05 -2.37
CA ASP A 58 -0.84 -9.10 -3.59
C ASP A 58 -0.08 -7.78 -3.84
N TYR A 59 -0.30 -6.76 -3.00
CA TYR A 59 0.25 -5.42 -3.13
C TYR A 59 1.22 -5.03 -2.04
#